data_AF-A0A7W1HGY3-F1
#
_entry.id   AF-A0A7W1HGY3-F1
#
_cell.length_a   1.000
_cell.length_b   1.000
_cell.length_c   1.000
_cell.angle_alpha   90.00
_cell.angle_beta   90.00
_cell.angle_gamma   90.00
#
_symmetry.space_group_name_H-M   'P 1'
#
loop_
_entity.id
_entity.type
_entity.pdbx_description
1 polymer ?
#
loop_
_entity_poly.entity_id
_entity_poly.type
_entity_poly.pdbx_seq_one_letter_code
_entity_poly.pdbx_strand_id
1 'polypeptide(L)'
;MRKHRAVIHYLVDRAEGLSQRIRKQSPEFVLCHSDNHGGNVLIDERGSIFIVDWDDPIMAPKERDLMFVGGGVASVWNNPESLFEGEEV
;
A
#
# COMPACT_ATOMS: atom_id res chain seq x y z
N MET A 1 14.40 -20.60 -2.59
CA MET A 1 13.01 -20.91 -2.17
C MET A 1 12.91 -21.67 -0.85
N ARG A 2 13.68 -22.76 -0.60
CA ARG A 2 13.56 -23.59 0.63
C ARG A 2 13.75 -22.84 1.96
N LYS A 3 14.65 -21.86 2.05
CA LYS A 3 15.02 -21.15 3.30
C LYS A 3 13.85 -20.39 3.96
N HIS A 4 12.92 -19.85 3.16
CA HIS A 4 11.78 -19.07 3.68
C HIS A 4 10.46 -19.83 3.64
N ARG A 5 10.49 -21.15 3.36
CA ARG A 5 9.29 -21.96 3.17
C ARG A 5 8.31 -21.86 4.35
N ALA A 6 8.82 -21.91 5.59
CA ALA A 6 7.98 -21.81 6.78
C ALA A 6 7.29 -20.43 6.89
N VAL A 7 8.02 -19.35 6.61
CA VAL A 7 7.48 -17.98 6.65
C VAL A 7 6.44 -17.78 5.55
N ILE A 8 6.71 -18.26 4.34
CA ILE A 8 5.76 -18.16 3.22
C ILE A 8 4.46 -18.90 3.56
N HIS A 9 4.55 -20.15 4.04
CA HIS A 9 3.35 -20.90 4.45
C HIS A 9 2.59 -20.17 5.56
N TYR A 10 3.30 -19.67 6.58
CA TYR A 10 2.67 -18.88 7.63
C TYR A 10 1.91 -17.67 7.08
N LEU A 11 2.52 -16.88 6.20
CA LEU A 11 1.87 -15.69 5.64
C LEU A 11 0.63 -16.06 4.80
N VAL A 12 0.73 -17.11 3.99
CA VAL A 12 -0.41 -17.61 3.19
C VAL A 12 -1.56 -18.08 4.10
N ASP A 13 -1.26 -18.91 5.10
CA ASP A 13 -2.26 -19.43 6.03
C ASP A 13 -2.91 -18.30 6.84
N ARG A 14 -2.12 -17.29 7.23
CA ARG A 14 -2.62 -16.12 7.94
C ARG A 14 -3.53 -15.26 7.08
N ALA A 15 -3.17 -15.04 5.81
CA ALA A 15 -3.97 -14.28 4.86
C ALA A 15 -5.32 -14.98 4.60
N GLU A 16 -5.31 -16.29 4.39
CA GLU A 16 -6.53 -17.08 4.19
C GLU A 16 -7.46 -17.01 5.41
N GLY A 17 -6.92 -17.21 6.62
CA GLY A 17 -7.70 -17.11 7.86
C GLY A 17 -8.29 -15.72 8.10
N LEU A 18 -7.61 -14.64 7.69
CA LEU A 18 -8.14 -13.28 7.76
C LEU A 18 -9.23 -13.04 6.69
N SER A 19 -9.05 -13.55 5.47
CA SER A 19 -10.05 -13.47 4.40
C SER A 19 -11.38 -14.08 4.84
N GLN A 20 -11.35 -15.28 5.44
CA GLN A 20 -12.56 -15.95 5.94
C GLN A 20 -13.29 -15.16 7.04
N ARG A 21 -12.56 -14.38 7.85
CA ARG A 21 -13.15 -13.51 8.88
C ARG A 21 -13.79 -12.28 8.26
N ILE A 22 -13.11 -11.62 7.32
CA ILE A 22 -13.59 -10.40 6.67
C ILE A 22 -14.78 -10.69 5.75
N ARG A 23 -14.84 -11.87 5.10
CA ARG A 23 -15.99 -12.28 4.27
C ARG A 23 -17.33 -12.32 5.03
N LYS A 24 -17.29 -12.41 6.36
CA LYS A 24 -18.49 -12.36 7.22
C LYS A 24 -18.88 -10.93 7.60
N GLN A 25 -18.11 -9.94 7.16
CA GLN A 25 -18.33 -8.51 7.35
C GLN A 25 -18.79 -7.90 6.02
N SER A 26 -19.48 -6.77 6.11
CA SER A 26 -19.88 -5.97 4.94
C SER A 26 -19.24 -4.59 5.05
N PRO A 27 -17.93 -4.46 4.74
CA PRO A 27 -17.28 -3.16 4.78
C PRO A 27 -17.84 -2.24 3.69
N GLU A 28 -17.77 -0.94 3.92
CA GLU A 28 -18.04 0.06 2.90
C GLU A 28 -16.91 0.05 1.87
N PHE A 29 -17.29 0.05 0.58
CA PHE A 29 -16.35 0.11 -0.52
C PHE A 29 -16.24 1.55 -1.00
N VAL A 30 -15.00 2.04 -1.11
CA VAL A 30 -14.65 3.36 -1.63
C VAL A 30 -13.69 3.19 -2.81
N LEU A 31 -13.48 4.26 -3.58
CA LEU A 31 -12.43 4.29 -4.57
C LEU A 31 -11.07 4.26 -3.86
N CYS A 32 -10.27 3.26 -4.18
CA CYS A 32 -8.91 3.09 -3.68
C CYS A 32 -7.91 3.15 -4.83
N HIS A 33 -6.74 3.73 -4.55
CA HIS A 33 -5.58 3.74 -5.46
C HIS A 33 -5.07 2.34 -5.75
N SER A 34 -5.22 1.41 -4.78
CA SER A 34 -4.75 0.03 -4.80
C SER A 34 -3.26 -0.15 -4.48
N ASP A 35 -2.41 0.82 -4.84
CA ASP A 35 -0.96 0.81 -4.54
C ASP A 35 -0.41 2.14 -3.97
N ASN A 36 -1.05 2.65 -2.92
CA ASN A 36 -0.73 3.96 -2.31
C ASN A 36 0.51 3.94 -1.40
N HIS A 37 1.65 3.46 -1.91
CA HIS A 37 2.93 3.50 -1.20
C HIS A 37 3.68 4.82 -1.42
N GLY A 38 4.65 5.14 -0.57
CA GLY A 38 5.38 6.40 -0.63
C GLY A 38 6.05 6.70 -1.99
N GLY A 39 6.44 5.68 -2.76
CA GLY A 39 6.98 5.86 -4.11
C GLY A 39 6.01 6.44 -5.14
N ASN A 40 4.69 6.41 -4.86
CA ASN A 40 3.65 6.99 -5.70
C ASN A 40 3.14 8.34 -5.14
N VAL A 41 3.90 8.92 -4.20
CA VAL A 41 3.61 10.22 -3.58
C VAL A 41 4.75 11.17 -3.88
N LEU A 42 4.44 12.26 -4.59
CA LEU A 42 5.39 13.32 -4.89
C LEU A 42 5.09 14.53 -4.01
N ILE A 43 6.15 15.17 -3.53
CA ILE A 43 6.07 16.42 -2.76
C ILE A 43 6.86 17.50 -3.50
N ASP A 44 6.19 18.60 -3.88
CA ASP A 44 6.89 19.74 -4.50
C ASP A 44 7.65 20.58 -3.46
N GLU A 45 8.47 21.52 -3.92
CA GLU A 45 9.25 22.43 -3.06
C GLU A 45 8.38 23.28 -2.12
N ARG A 46 7.09 23.44 -2.43
CA ARG A 46 6.11 24.20 -1.62
C ARG A 46 5.36 23.31 -0.64
N GLY A 47 5.61 22.01 -0.64
CA GLY A 47 4.95 21.02 0.21
C GLY A 47 3.59 20.54 -0.33
N SER A 48 3.25 20.82 -1.58
CA SER A 48 2.05 20.26 -2.23
C SER A 48 2.26 18.77 -2.48
N ILE A 49 1.22 17.97 -2.21
CA ILE A 49 1.26 16.51 -2.34
C ILE A 49 0.51 16.09 -3.60
N PHE A 50 1.13 15.24 -4.40
CA PHE A 50 0.53 14.61 -5.58
C PHE A 50 0.57 13.09 -5.43
N ILE A 51 -0.56 12.44 -5.70
CA ILE A 51 -0.65 10.97 -5.78
C ILE A 51 -0.68 10.61 -7.27
N VAL A 52 0.29 9.83 -7.71
CA VAL A 52 0.49 9.42 -9.11
C VAL A 52 0.28 7.91 -9.28
N ASP A 53 0.28 7.40 -10.51
CA ASP A 53 0.07 5.98 -10.85
C ASP A 53 -1.37 5.46 -10.62
N TRP A 54 -2.34 6.15 -11.24
CA TRP A 54 -3.76 5.82 -11.19
C TRP A 54 -4.22 4.84 -12.28
N ASP A 55 -3.36 3.93 -12.74
CA ASP A 55 -3.68 3.03 -13.85
C ASP A 55 -4.65 1.89 -13.44
N ASP A 56 -4.56 1.41 -12.19
CA ASP A 56 -5.35 0.28 -11.66
C ASP A 56 -6.17 0.60 -10.37
N PRO A 57 -7.02 1.64 -10.35
CA PRO A 57 -7.85 1.93 -9.19
C PRO A 57 -8.97 0.91 -9.03
N ILE A 58 -9.35 0.63 -7.78
CA ILE A 58 -10.37 -0.38 -7.47
C ILE A 58 -11.38 0.13 -6.45
N MET A 59 -12.60 -0.43 -6.49
CA MET A 59 -13.53 -0.30 -5.37
C MET A 59 -13.15 -1.32 -4.31
N ALA A 60 -12.73 -0.85 -3.14
CA ALA A 60 -12.30 -1.70 -2.02
C ALA A 60 -12.61 -1.03 -0.67
N PRO A 61 -12.54 -1.77 0.45
CA PRO A 61 -12.50 -1.16 1.77
C PRO A 61 -11.31 -0.20 1.88
N LYS A 62 -11.49 0.94 2.57
CA LYS A 62 -10.43 1.97 2.76
C LYS A 62 -9.11 1.42 3.29
N GLU A 63 -9.17 0.30 4.02
CA GLU A 63 -8.02 -0.41 4.55
C GLU A 63 -7.04 -0.88 3.45
N ARG A 64 -7.50 -1.00 2.19
CA ARG A 64 -6.65 -1.33 1.04
C ARG A 64 -5.56 -0.28 0.80
N ASP A 65 -5.86 1.00 0.95
CA ASP A 65 -4.85 2.06 0.81
C ASP A 65 -4.21 2.38 2.17
N LEU A 66 -4.97 2.31 3.27
CA LEU A 66 -4.44 2.63 4.60
C LEU A 66 -3.36 1.65 5.07
N MET A 67 -3.31 0.41 4.56
CA MET A 67 -2.26 -0.56 4.92
C MET A 67 -0.84 -0.10 4.58
N PHE A 68 -0.68 0.86 3.66
CA PHE A 68 0.62 1.41 3.30
C PHE A 68 1.12 2.45 4.30
N VAL A 69 0.23 3.11 5.03
CA VAL A 69 0.58 4.08 6.08
C VAL A 69 1.18 3.32 7.27
N GLY A 70 2.46 3.54 7.54
CA GLY A 70 3.20 2.80 8.59
C GLY A 70 3.47 1.33 8.25
N GLY A 71 3.10 0.86 7.05
CA GLY A 71 3.35 -0.51 6.58
C GLY A 71 4.80 -0.77 6.18
N GLY A 72 5.63 0.28 6.10
CA GLY A 72 7.07 0.17 5.85
C GLY A 72 7.46 -0.27 4.43
N VAL A 73 6.54 -0.21 3.47
CA VAL A 73 6.82 -0.56 2.06
C VAL A 73 7.91 0.35 1.52
N ALA A 74 8.97 -0.27 0.99
CA ALA A 74 10.16 0.36 0.43
C ALA A 74 10.91 1.34 1.36
N SER A 75 10.60 1.37 2.66
CA SER A 75 11.14 2.35 3.63
C SER A 75 10.95 3.83 3.24
N VAL A 76 10.15 4.13 2.21
CA VAL A 76 10.02 5.48 1.65
C VAL A 76 9.39 6.43 2.68
N TRP A 77 8.39 5.95 3.41
CA TRP A 77 7.81 6.69 4.55
C TRP A 77 8.79 6.92 5.70
N ASN A 78 9.92 6.20 5.74
CA ASN A 78 10.94 6.34 6.78
C ASN A 78 12.09 7.27 6.34
N ASN A 79 12.12 7.73 5.07
CA ASN A 79 13.12 8.67 4.57
C ASN A 79 12.45 9.83 3.80
N PRO A 80 12.31 11.02 4.40
CA PRO A 80 11.73 12.19 3.75
C PRO A 80 12.41 12.56 2.43
N GLU A 81 13.71 12.29 2.28
CA GLU A 81 14.48 12.61 1.06
C GLU A 81 14.01 11.79 -0.15
N SER A 82 13.45 10.60 0.08
CA SER A 82 12.96 9.72 -0.99
C SER A 82 11.60 10.12 -1.59
N LEU A 83 10.98 11.20 -1.07
CA LEU A 83 9.72 11.75 -1.57
C LEU A 83 9.93 12.91 -2.57
N PHE A 84 11.18 13.32 -2.79
CA PHE A 84 11.55 14.48 -3.62
C PHE A 84 12.16 14.10 -4.99
N GLU A 85 12.30 12.80 -5.29
CA GLU A 85 12.81 12.34 -6.60
C GLU A 85 11.67 12.22 -7.62
N GLY A 86 11.03 13.34 -7.93
CA GLY A 86 10.30 13.50 -9.19
C GLY A 86 11.26 14.12 -10.20
N GLU A 87 11.79 13.34 -11.14
CA GLU A 87 12.58 13.87 -12.25
C GLU A 87 11.79 14.95 -13.00
N GLU A 88 12.44 16.10 -13.24
CA GLU A 88 11.95 17.16 -14.10
C GLU A 88 11.50 16.59 -15.46
N VAL A 89 10.24 16.81 -15.83
CA VAL A 89 9.71 16.55 -17.18
C VAL A 89 9.76 17.83 -18.00
#